data_AF-A0A921F4G4-F1
#
_entry.id   AF-A0A921F4G4-F1
#
_cell.length_a   1.000
_cell.length_b   1.000
_cell.length_c   1.000
_cell.angle_alpha   90.00
_cell.angle_beta   90.00
_cell.angle_gamma   90.00
#
_symmetry.space_group_name_H-M   'P 1'
#
loop_
_entity.id
_entity.type
_entity.pdbx_description
1 polymer ?
#
loop_
_entity_poly.entity_id
_entity_poly.type
_entity_poly.pdbx_seq_one_letter_code
_entity_poly.pdbx_strand_id
1 'polypeptide(L)'
;SMISIVEVVIAAVRDKLNINRVNGTLLVCVPLAIISLLLMPTATGLMTLDTLDAFSNQVGIVACALISILAVALTGKLQGQRDHLNAVSSWRVGNTWFVFLAATVIVLAVTLFFTVRDFIVEGYEEYPDAVVNTWGWGAIAMVLVLGIALTFTPWKKGLELTGVPGIDPQLENKNLEATK
;
A
#
# COMPACT_ATOMS: atom_id res chain seq x y z
N SER A 1 -2.46 -16.67 -4.54
CA SER A 1 -2.11 -15.26 -4.79
C SER A 1 -3.22 -14.31 -4.34
N MET A 2 -4.44 -14.39 -4.90
CA MET A 2 -5.57 -13.49 -4.58
C MET A 2 -5.88 -13.33 -3.07
N ILE A 3 -5.97 -14.44 -2.32
CA ILE A 3 -6.23 -14.40 -0.88
C ILE A 3 -5.19 -13.56 -0.13
N SER A 4 -3.92 -13.62 -0.55
CA SER A 4 -2.83 -12.86 0.08
C SER A 4 -3.00 -11.35 -0.11
N ILE A 5 -3.39 -10.91 -1.32
CA ILE A 5 -3.56 -9.49 -1.64
C ILE A 5 -4.78 -8.93 -0.90
N VAL A 6 -5.87 -9.70 -0.83
CA VAL A 6 -7.09 -9.28 -0.12
C VAL A 6 -6.88 -9.26 1.40
N GLU A 7 -6.11 -10.19 1.97
CA GLU A 7 -5.85 -10.22 3.41
C GLU A 7 -5.11 -8.97 3.90
N VAL A 8 -4.22 -8.37 3.09
CA VAL A 8 -3.56 -7.10 3.45
C VAL A 8 -4.58 -5.99 3.68
N VAL A 9 -5.62 -5.92 2.85
CA VAL A 9 -6.70 -4.93 2.99
C VAL A 9 -7.57 -5.25 4.20
N ILE A 10 -7.91 -6.53 4.40
CA ILE A 10 -8.68 -6.98 5.58
C ILE A 10 -7.94 -6.66 6.87
N ALA A 11 -6.63 -6.93 6.94
CA ALA A 11 -5.79 -6.61 8.09
C ALA A 11 -5.78 -5.09 8.36
N ALA A 12 -5.53 -4.26 7.34
CA ALA A 12 -5.54 -2.81 7.50
C ALA A 12 -6.88 -2.28 8.04
N VAL A 13 -8.01 -2.79 7.54
CA VAL A 13 -9.35 -2.40 8.02
C VAL A 13 -9.60 -2.88 9.45
N ARG A 14 -9.19 -4.11 9.78
CA ARG A 14 -9.32 -4.67 11.12
C ARG A 14 -8.49 -3.91 12.14
N ASP A 15 -7.26 -3.57 11.80
CA ASP A 15 -6.35 -2.81 12.65
C ASP A 15 -6.88 -1.39 12.87
N LYS A 16 -7.37 -0.73 11.81
CA LYS A 16 -7.92 0.63 11.93
C LYS A 16 -9.18 0.67 12.80
N LEU A 17 -10.09 -0.28 12.62
CA LEU A 17 -11.43 -0.28 13.23
C LEU A 17 -11.54 -1.12 14.51
N ASN A 18 -10.48 -1.87 14.88
CA ASN A 18 -10.44 -2.84 15.95
C ASN A 18 -11.66 -3.79 15.95
N ILE A 19 -11.84 -4.52 14.84
CA ILE A 19 -12.96 -5.44 14.61
C ILE A 19 -12.50 -6.89 14.47
N ASN A 20 -13.41 -7.82 14.77
CA ASN A 20 -13.15 -9.26 14.65
C ASN A 20 -12.89 -9.68 13.19
N ARG A 21 -12.28 -10.86 13.00
CA ARG A 21 -11.89 -11.37 11.68
C ARG A 21 -13.07 -11.49 10.71
N VAL A 22 -14.18 -12.08 11.16
CA VAL A 22 -15.35 -12.34 10.31
C VAL A 22 -15.96 -11.03 9.81
N ASN A 23 -16.15 -10.06 10.69
CA ASN A 23 -16.72 -8.76 10.34
C ASN A 23 -15.77 -8.00 9.40
N GLY A 24 -14.45 -8.06 9.64
CA GLY A 24 -13.46 -7.46 8.74
C GLY A 24 -13.49 -8.06 7.34
N THR A 25 -13.54 -9.39 7.23
CA THR A 25 -13.64 -10.08 5.94
C THR A 25 -14.95 -9.72 5.21
N LEU A 26 -16.10 -9.75 5.90
CA LEU A 26 -17.38 -9.40 5.28
C LEU A 26 -17.42 -7.94 4.83
N LEU A 27 -16.89 -7.01 5.63
CA LEU A 27 -16.86 -5.58 5.31
C LEU A 27 -16.05 -5.27 4.05
N VAL A 28 -15.01 -6.06 3.75
CA VAL A 28 -14.19 -5.88 2.54
C VAL A 28 -14.76 -6.68 1.37
N CYS A 29 -15.06 -7.97 1.56
CA CYS A 29 -15.45 -8.87 0.48
C CYS A 29 -16.85 -8.59 -0.07
N VAL A 30 -17.81 -8.17 0.76
CA VAL A 30 -19.19 -7.93 0.29
C VAL A 30 -19.26 -6.73 -0.66
N PRO A 31 -18.73 -5.53 -0.32
CA PRO A 31 -18.68 -4.42 -1.28
C PRO A 31 -17.89 -4.76 -2.54
N LEU A 32 -16.76 -5.46 -2.40
CA LEU A 32 -15.94 -5.89 -3.55
C LEU A 32 -16.73 -6.82 -4.49
N ALA A 33 -17.46 -7.78 -3.94
CA ALA A 33 -18.30 -8.68 -4.73
C ALA A 33 -19.44 -7.93 -5.43
N ILE A 34 -20.11 -7.00 -4.74
CA ILE A 34 -21.18 -6.19 -5.33
C ILE A 34 -20.65 -5.35 -6.50
N ILE A 35 -19.53 -4.64 -6.29
CA ILE A 35 -18.90 -3.81 -7.32
C ILE A 35 -18.49 -4.66 -8.52
N SER A 36 -17.89 -5.83 -8.28
CA SER A 36 -17.49 -6.77 -9.34
C SER A 36 -18.70 -7.27 -10.14
N LEU A 37 -19.77 -7.69 -9.46
CA LEU A 37 -20.99 -8.18 -10.11
C LEU A 37 -21.72 -7.11 -10.92
N LEU A 38 -21.60 -5.83 -10.56
CA LEU A 38 -22.23 -4.72 -11.28
C LEU A 38 -21.39 -4.24 -12.47
N LEU A 39 -20.07 -4.20 -12.35
CA LEU A 39 -19.19 -3.63 -13.39
C LEU A 39 -18.72 -4.65 -14.43
N MET A 40 -18.40 -5.88 -14.01
CA MET A 40 -17.79 -6.87 -14.90
C MET A 40 -18.69 -7.39 -16.03
N PRO A 41 -20.00 -7.65 -15.84
CA PRO A 41 -20.85 -8.17 -16.92
C PRO A 41 -21.32 -7.09 -17.92
N THR A 42 -20.70 -5.91 -17.96
CA THR A 42 -21.07 -4.82 -18.87
C THR A 42 -20.30 -4.88 -20.19
N ALA A 43 -20.82 -4.25 -21.25
CA ALA A 43 -20.15 -4.20 -22.56
C ALA A 43 -18.76 -3.54 -22.50
N THR A 44 -18.54 -2.63 -21.54
CA THR A 44 -17.27 -1.95 -21.29
C THR A 44 -16.46 -2.58 -20.15
N GLY A 45 -16.91 -3.73 -19.61
CA GLY A 45 -16.34 -4.34 -18.41
C GLY A 45 -14.88 -4.75 -18.59
N LEU A 46 -14.53 -5.30 -19.77
CA LEU A 46 -13.16 -5.69 -20.09
C LEU A 46 -12.23 -4.47 -20.15
N MET A 47 -12.63 -3.42 -20.87
CA MET A 47 -11.83 -2.18 -20.99
C MET A 47 -11.65 -1.50 -19.63
N THR A 48 -12.70 -1.51 -18.81
CA THR A 48 -12.68 -0.95 -17.44
C THR A 48 -11.71 -1.72 -16.56
N LEU A 49 -11.79 -3.05 -16.57
CA LEU A 49 -10.92 -3.92 -15.78
C LEU A 49 -9.45 -3.77 -16.18
N ASP A 50 -9.20 -3.76 -17.49
CA ASP A 50 -7.86 -3.64 -18.04
C ASP A 50 -7.22 -2.27 -17.72
N THR A 51 -7.96 -1.18 -17.94
CA THR A 51 -7.52 0.17 -17.56
C THR A 51 -7.24 0.27 -16.05
N LEU A 52 -8.14 -0.27 -15.20
CA LEU A 52 -7.96 -0.27 -13.75
C LEU A 52 -6.71 -1.06 -13.33
N ASP A 53 -6.49 -2.24 -13.92
CA ASP A 53 -5.35 -3.09 -13.60
C ASP A 53 -4.03 -2.40 -13.98
N ALA A 54 -3.95 -1.85 -15.19
CA ALA A 54 -2.77 -1.15 -15.67
C ALA A 54 -2.45 0.08 -14.82
N PHE A 55 -3.43 0.95 -14.55
CA PHE A 55 -3.20 2.14 -13.73
C PHE A 55 -2.86 1.79 -12.29
N SER A 56 -3.56 0.83 -11.68
CA SER A 56 -3.29 0.41 -10.31
C SER A 56 -1.89 -0.19 -10.17
N ASN A 57 -1.49 -1.07 -11.08
CA ASN A 57 -0.23 -1.80 -10.97
C ASN A 57 0.98 -0.97 -11.43
N GLN A 58 0.87 -0.22 -12.53
CA GLN A 58 1.99 0.51 -13.10
C GLN A 58 2.17 1.92 -12.51
N VAL A 59 1.08 2.57 -12.10
CA VAL A 59 1.12 3.90 -11.48
C VAL A 59 0.89 3.82 -9.97
N GLY A 60 -0.21 3.21 -9.53
CA GLY A 60 -0.64 3.20 -8.14
C GLY A 60 0.37 2.55 -7.19
N ILE A 61 0.67 1.26 -7.40
CA ILE A 61 1.60 0.49 -6.54
C ILE A 61 3.01 1.09 -6.60
N VAL A 62 3.49 1.46 -7.79
CA VAL A 62 4.83 2.05 -7.98
C VAL A 62 4.95 3.39 -7.24
N ALA A 63 3.95 4.27 -7.35
CA ALA A 63 3.93 5.54 -6.63
C ALA A 63 3.85 5.35 -5.11
N CYS A 64 2.99 4.44 -4.63
CA CYS A 64 2.90 4.11 -3.20
C CYS A 64 4.22 3.54 -2.65
N ALA A 65 4.90 2.68 -3.41
CA ALA A 65 6.19 2.14 -3.04
C ALA A 65 7.25 3.26 -2.93
N LEU A 66 7.32 4.14 -3.92
CA LEU A 66 8.25 5.28 -3.90
C LEU A 66 7.98 6.23 -2.72
N ILE A 67 6.72 6.61 -2.53
CA ILE A 67 6.30 7.50 -1.42
C ILE A 67 6.61 6.86 -0.07
N SER A 68 6.34 5.58 0.11
CA SER A 68 6.60 4.90 1.39
C SER A 68 8.09 4.82 1.70
N ILE A 69 8.95 4.52 0.71
CA ILE A 69 10.41 4.54 0.89
C ILE A 69 10.88 5.95 1.26
N LEU A 70 10.42 6.98 0.56
CA LEU A 70 10.79 8.37 0.84
C LEU A 70 10.29 8.83 2.23
N ALA A 71 9.07 8.45 2.61
CA ALA A 71 8.53 8.76 3.94
C ALA A 71 9.41 8.18 5.05
N VAL A 72 9.85 6.92 4.91
CA VAL A 72 10.77 6.30 5.89
C VAL A 72 12.16 6.96 5.81
N ALA A 73 12.66 7.29 4.61
CA ALA A 73 13.92 8.00 4.39
C ALA A 73 13.99 9.33 5.16
N LEU A 74 12.92 10.12 5.08
CA LEU A 74 12.83 11.42 5.75
C LEU A 74 12.80 11.32 7.28
N THR A 75 12.34 10.20 7.85
CA THR A 75 12.40 10.00 9.31
C THR A 75 13.80 9.70 9.84
N GLY A 76 14.79 9.47 8.97
CA GLY A 76 16.15 9.11 9.37
C GLY A 76 16.29 7.70 9.96
N LYS A 77 15.22 6.90 9.96
CA LYS A 77 15.18 5.56 10.61
C LYS A 77 15.68 4.41 9.71
N LEU A 78 16.29 4.70 8.56
CA LEU A 78 16.77 3.67 7.63
C LEU A 78 17.84 2.76 8.24
N GLN A 79 18.75 3.34 9.02
CA GLN A 79 19.77 2.56 9.72
C GLN A 79 19.13 1.59 10.74
N GLY A 80 18.11 2.05 11.47
CA GLY A 80 17.34 1.21 12.39
C GLY A 80 16.64 0.04 11.69
N GLN A 81 16.08 0.24 10.49
CA GLN A 81 15.48 -0.85 9.72
C GLN A 81 16.51 -1.86 9.22
N ARG A 82 17.66 -1.39 8.76
CA ARG A 82 18.79 -2.28 8.39
C ARG A 82 19.24 -3.11 9.58
N ASP A 83 19.37 -2.50 10.75
CA ASP A 83 19.86 -3.18 11.94
C ASP A 83 18.84 -4.20 12.46
N HIS A 84 17.54 -3.88 12.42
CA HIS A 84 16.46 -4.84 12.69
C HIS A 84 16.48 -6.01 11.69
N LEU A 85 16.64 -5.73 10.40
CA LEU A 85 16.74 -6.77 9.37
C LEU A 85 17.96 -7.68 9.62
N ASN A 86 19.11 -7.12 9.97
CA ASN A 86 20.32 -7.90 10.29
C ASN A 86 20.20 -8.71 11.60
N ALA A 87 19.31 -8.33 12.51
CA ALA A 87 19.08 -9.06 13.77
C ALA A 87 18.21 -10.31 13.56
N VAL A 88 17.22 -10.24 12.65
CA VAL A 88 16.28 -11.34 12.39
C VAL A 88 16.72 -12.21 11.19
N SER A 89 17.60 -11.70 10.33
CA SER A 89 18.09 -12.41 9.15
C SER A 89 19.23 -13.38 9.47
N SER A 90 19.21 -14.56 8.85
CA SER A 90 20.34 -15.50 8.83
C SER A 90 21.56 -14.97 8.07
N TRP A 91 21.37 -13.95 7.21
CA TRP A 91 22.41 -13.31 6.42
C TRP A 91 22.42 -11.77 6.59
N ARG A 92 23.60 -11.19 6.81
CA ARG A 92 23.76 -9.74 7.06
C ARG A 92 23.93 -8.98 5.74
N VAL A 93 23.05 -8.03 5.48
CA VAL A 93 22.99 -7.27 4.21
C VAL A 93 23.98 -6.09 4.19
N GLY A 94 24.45 -5.66 5.36
CA GLY A 94 25.51 -4.65 5.51
C GLY A 94 25.21 -3.31 4.83
N ASN A 95 26.25 -2.59 4.41
CA ASN A 95 26.10 -1.28 3.74
C ASN A 95 25.61 -1.40 2.29
N THR A 96 25.71 -2.57 1.66
CA THR A 96 25.23 -2.81 0.29
C THR A 96 23.72 -2.63 0.17
N TRP A 97 22.98 -2.83 1.27
CA TRP A 97 21.55 -2.56 1.36
C TRP A 97 21.19 -1.13 0.92
N PHE A 98 21.98 -0.13 1.29
CA PHE A 98 21.72 1.26 0.91
C PHE A 98 21.90 1.51 -0.58
N VAL A 99 22.84 0.82 -1.22
CA VAL A 99 23.06 0.90 -2.67
C VAL A 99 21.86 0.32 -3.41
N PHE A 100 21.37 -0.84 -2.98
CA PHE A 100 20.16 -1.43 -3.56
C PHE A 100 18.93 -0.56 -3.33
N LEU A 101 18.77 0.00 -2.14
CA LEU A 101 17.65 0.89 -1.84
C LEU A 101 17.68 2.15 -2.72
N ALA A 102 18.85 2.77 -2.88
CA ALA A 102 19.01 3.91 -3.78
C ALA A 102 18.72 3.53 -5.25
N ALA A 103 19.22 2.38 -5.71
CA ALA A 103 18.96 1.88 -7.06
C ALA A 103 17.46 1.62 -7.28
N THR A 104 16.77 1.00 -6.32
CA THR A 104 15.32 0.76 -6.39
C THR A 104 14.55 2.08 -6.48
N VAL A 105 14.90 3.09 -5.68
CA VAL A 105 14.25 4.41 -5.73
C VAL A 105 14.42 5.04 -7.12
N ILE A 106 15.63 4.99 -7.68
CA ILE A 106 15.91 5.53 -9.02
C ILE A 106 15.08 4.79 -10.08
N VAL A 107 15.09 3.46 -10.07
CA VAL A 107 14.34 2.66 -11.05
C VAL A 107 12.84 2.94 -10.94
N LEU A 108 12.27 2.93 -9.73
CA LEU A 108 10.84 3.22 -9.52
C LEU A 108 10.49 4.63 -9.98
N ALA A 109 11.31 5.64 -9.69
CA ALA A 109 11.06 7.01 -10.11
C ALA A 109 11.10 7.17 -11.64
N VAL A 110 12.09 6.55 -12.29
CA VAL A 110 12.24 6.60 -13.76
C VAL A 110 11.09 5.86 -14.44
N THR A 111 10.77 4.64 -14.00
CA THR A 111 9.64 3.87 -14.55
C THR A 111 8.33 4.61 -14.37
N LEU A 112 8.06 5.14 -13.17
CA LEU A 112 6.84 5.91 -12.92
C LEU A 112 6.73 7.13 -13.82
N PHE A 113 7.84 7.86 -14.01
CA PHE A 113 7.86 9.03 -14.88
C PHE A 113 7.52 8.68 -16.33
N PHE A 114 8.16 7.65 -16.88
CA PHE A 114 7.89 7.23 -18.26
C PHE A 114 6.46 6.69 -18.43
N THR A 115 6.00 5.80 -17.55
CA THR A 115 4.63 5.28 -17.59
C THR A 115 3.58 6.40 -17.53
N VAL A 116 3.74 7.34 -16.60
CA VAL A 116 2.81 8.48 -16.49
C VAL A 116 2.86 9.37 -17.72
N ARG A 117 4.05 9.65 -18.25
CA ARG A 117 4.21 10.43 -19.47
C ARG A 117 3.52 9.74 -20.65
N ASP A 118 3.71 8.44 -20.82
CA ASP A 118 3.14 7.67 -21.92
C ASP A 118 1.61 7.64 -21.81
N PHE A 119 1.06 7.40 -20.62
CA PHE A 119 -0.39 7.43 -20.40
C PHE A 119 -1.03 8.80 -20.64
N ILE A 120 -0.28 9.90 -20.44
CA ILE A 120 -0.78 11.26 -20.70
C ILE A 120 -0.66 11.64 -22.17
N VAL A 121 0.45 11.29 -22.82
CA VAL A 121 0.78 11.75 -24.19
C VAL A 121 0.21 10.81 -25.25
N GLU A 122 0.31 9.52 -25.03
CA GLU A 122 -0.04 8.47 -26.00
C GLU A 122 -1.38 7.80 -25.66
N GLY A 123 -1.89 8.01 -24.44
CA GLY A 123 -3.12 7.39 -23.95
C GLY A 123 -2.90 5.94 -23.49
N TYR A 124 -3.97 5.15 -23.43
CA TYR A 124 -3.91 3.73 -23.07
C TYR A 124 -4.73 2.89 -24.06
N GLU A 125 -4.06 1.94 -24.74
CA GLU A 125 -4.63 0.91 -25.64
C GLU A 125 -5.71 1.39 -26.64
N GLU A 126 -5.52 2.57 -27.25
CA GLU A 126 -6.51 3.20 -28.16
C GLU A 126 -7.93 3.32 -27.54
N TYR A 127 -8.05 3.18 -26.22
CA TYR A 127 -9.32 3.28 -25.53
C TYR A 127 -9.81 4.73 -25.53
N PRO A 128 -11.14 4.94 -25.52
CA PRO A 128 -11.69 6.28 -25.43
C PRO A 128 -11.19 7.01 -24.18
N ASP A 129 -10.78 8.27 -24.32
CA ASP A 129 -10.28 9.10 -23.22
C ASP A 129 -11.23 9.14 -22.02
N ALA A 130 -12.54 9.04 -22.26
CA ALA A 130 -13.55 8.99 -21.21
C ALA A 130 -13.38 7.76 -20.30
N VAL A 131 -13.00 6.60 -20.85
CA VAL A 131 -12.74 5.37 -20.09
C VAL A 131 -11.44 5.52 -19.31
N VAL A 132 -10.37 5.98 -19.97
CA VAL A 132 -9.04 6.16 -19.36
C VAL A 132 -9.08 7.19 -18.22
N ASN A 133 -9.74 8.33 -18.42
CA ASN A 133 -9.85 9.36 -17.38
C ASN A 133 -10.72 8.92 -16.20
N THR A 134 -11.82 8.22 -16.44
CA THR A 134 -12.73 7.81 -15.37
C THR A 134 -12.16 6.66 -14.56
N TRP A 135 -11.68 5.61 -15.24
CA TRP A 135 -11.26 4.37 -14.60
C TRP A 135 -9.76 4.30 -14.34
N GLY A 136 -8.92 5.00 -15.10
CA GLY A 136 -7.50 5.11 -14.82
C GLY A 136 -7.22 6.22 -13.81
N TRP A 137 -7.27 7.48 -14.25
CA TRP A 137 -6.98 8.64 -13.40
C TRP A 137 -7.96 8.78 -12.22
N GLY A 138 -9.25 8.50 -12.45
CA GLY A 138 -10.25 8.52 -11.39
C GLY A 138 -10.00 7.46 -10.30
N ALA A 139 -9.45 6.29 -10.64
CA ALA A 139 -9.09 5.30 -9.63
C ALA A 139 -7.89 5.74 -8.78
N ILE A 140 -6.86 6.33 -9.39
CA ILE A 140 -5.71 6.91 -8.67
C ILE A 140 -6.19 8.04 -7.74
N ALA A 141 -7.03 8.94 -8.24
CA ALA A 141 -7.60 10.02 -7.44
C ALA A 141 -8.45 9.48 -6.27
N MET A 142 -9.26 8.43 -6.50
CA MET A 142 -10.07 7.79 -5.46
C MET A 142 -9.18 7.23 -4.34
N VAL A 143 -8.12 6.50 -4.67
CA VAL A 143 -7.19 5.93 -3.67
C VAL A 143 -6.53 7.05 -2.87
N LEU A 144 -6.10 8.13 -3.52
CA LEU A 144 -5.48 9.28 -2.86
C LEU A 144 -6.45 9.98 -1.89
N VAL A 145 -7.68 10.24 -2.33
CA VAL A 145 -8.72 10.86 -1.50
C VAL A 145 -9.08 9.96 -0.32
N LEU A 146 -9.27 8.66 -0.53
CA LEU A 146 -9.56 7.70 0.53
C LEU A 146 -8.40 7.59 1.54
N GLY A 147 -7.16 7.55 1.07
CA GLY A 147 -5.99 7.53 1.94
C GLY A 147 -5.89 8.77 2.83
N ILE A 148 -6.14 9.95 2.28
CA ILE A 148 -6.19 11.21 3.03
C ILE A 148 -7.36 11.21 4.02
N ALA A 149 -8.56 10.81 3.58
CA ALA A 149 -9.74 10.73 4.45
C ALA A 149 -9.53 9.79 5.64
N LEU A 150 -8.91 8.62 5.41
CA LEU A 150 -8.59 7.65 6.45
C LEU A 150 -7.54 8.14 7.45
N THR A 151 -6.70 9.11 7.07
CA THR A 151 -5.75 9.76 7.97
C THR A 151 -6.47 10.58 9.04
N PHE A 152 -7.59 11.23 8.69
CA PHE A 152 -8.39 11.99 9.65
C PHE A 152 -9.24 11.12 10.58
N THR A 153 -9.44 9.83 10.24
CA THR A 153 -10.18 8.92 11.10
C THR A 153 -9.28 8.47 12.26
N PRO A 154 -9.67 8.69 13.54
CA PRO A 154 -8.85 8.29 14.67
C PRO A 154 -8.73 6.77 14.76
N TRP A 155 -7.57 6.30 15.21
CA TRP A 155 -7.35 4.88 15.50
C TRP A 155 -8.15 4.47 16.74
N LYS A 156 -8.84 3.32 16.68
CA LYS A 156 -9.47 2.77 17.88
C LYS A 156 -8.39 2.25 18.84
N LYS A 157 -8.53 2.59 20.12
CA LYS A 157 -7.61 2.15 21.19
C LYS A 157 -7.67 0.63 21.37
N GLY A 158 -6.56 0.01 21.79
CA GLY A 158 -6.46 -1.42 22.10
C GLY A 158 -5.40 -2.21 21.32
N LEU A 159 -4.63 -1.57 20.44
CA LEU A 159 -3.49 -2.19 19.76
C LEU A 159 -2.21 -1.95 20.56
N GLU A 160 -1.91 -2.85 21.50
CA GLU A 160 -0.59 -2.90 22.12
C GLU A 160 0.39 -3.57 21.17
N LEU A 161 1.37 -2.81 20.67
CA LEU A 161 2.49 -3.37 19.92
C LEU A 161 3.46 -3.98 20.94
N THR A 162 3.44 -5.30 21.08
CA THR A 162 4.46 -6.01 21.85
C THR A 162 5.78 -5.94 21.08
N GLY A 163 6.71 -5.09 21.54
CA GLY A 163 8.08 -5.07 21.01
C GLY A 163 8.83 -6.35 21.33
N VAL A 164 9.86 -6.67 20.54
CA VAL A 164 10.73 -7.81 20.84
C VAL A 164 11.64 -7.43 22.03
N PRO A 165 11.67 -8.21 23.12
CA PRO A 165 12.48 -7.88 24.31
C PRO A 165 13.96 -7.67 23.95
N GLY A 166 14.55 -6.58 24.42
CA GLY A 166 15.95 -6.23 24.14
C GLY A 166 16.26 -5.61 22.76
N ILE A 167 15.30 -5.57 21.83
CA ILE A 167 15.46 -4.92 20.51
C ILE A 167 14.69 -3.60 20.45
N ASP A 168 13.48 -3.57 21.04
CA ASP A 168 12.64 -2.36 21.12
C ASP A 168 12.46 -1.89 22.58
N PRO A 169 13.52 -1.39 23.25
CA PRO A 169 13.45 -1.01 24.66
C PRO A 169 12.41 0.09 24.95
N GLN A 170 11.99 0.83 23.92
CA GLN A 170 10.93 1.84 24.03
C GLN A 170 9.52 1.24 24.20
N LEU A 171 9.27 0.04 23.68
CA LEU A 171 7.99 -0.65 23.84
C LEU A 171 7.97 -1.47 25.14
N GLU A 172 9.12 -2.03 25.53
CA GLU A 172 9.31 -2.72 26.81
C GLU A 172 9.05 -1.79 28.01
N ASN A 173 9.65 -0.59 28.01
CA ASN A 173 9.45 0.39 29.08
C ASN A 173 8.00 0.91 29.15
N LYS A 174 7.33 1.05 27.99
CA LYS A 174 5.94 1.52 27.94
C LYS A 174 4.97 0.48 28.51
N ASN A 175 5.25 -0.81 28.31
CA ASN A 175 4.49 -1.89 28.90
C ASN A 175 4.73 -1.98 30.42
N LEU A 176 5.95 -1.74 30.89
CA LEU A 176 6.27 -1.68 32.32
C LEU A 176 5.57 -0.53 33.06
N GLU A 177 5.35 0.60 32.39
CA GLU A 177 4.57 1.72 32.92
C GLU A 177 3.05 1.46 32.89
N ALA A 178 2.54 0.77 31.88
CA ALA A 178 1.11 0.41 31.79
C ALA A 178 0.68 -0.68 32.80
N THR A 179 1.65 -1.43 33.35
CA THR A 179 1.40 -2.51 34.33
C THR A 179 1.55 -2.03 35.79
N LYS A 180 1.86 -0.74 36.03
CA LYS A 180 1.91 -0.11 37.36
C LYS A 180 0.66 0.73 37.61
#